data_AF-A0A1G9V6F5-F1
#
_entry.id   AF-A0A1G9V6F5-F1
#
_cell.length_a   1.000
_cell.length_b   1.000
_cell.length_c   1.000
_cell.angle_alpha   90.00
_cell.angle_beta   90.00
_cell.angle_gamma   90.00
#
_symmetry.space_group_name_H-M   'P 1'
#
loop_
_entity.id
_entity.type
_entity.pdbx_description
1 polymer ?
#
loop_
_entity_poly.entity_id
_entity_poly.type
_entity_poly.pdbx_seq_one_letter_code
_entity_poly.pdbx_strand_id
1 'polypeptide(L)'
;MRCLARALVRWKSAEEGGRVSGPPTAPVYAATAVFVEGGQRTADHLSILLQDLGGLEDGRLCAVDFLVRELAAPHLVVGGELLVMEGPKVVATARVIEAR
;
A
#
# COMPACT_ATOMS: atom_id res chain seq x y z
N MET A 1 -8.57 1.65 -13.52
CA MET A 1 -7.37 0.78 -13.56
C MET A 1 -7.79 -0.67 -13.35
N ARG A 2 -7.20 -1.65 -14.07
CA ARG A 2 -7.33 -3.07 -13.71
C ARG A 2 -6.25 -3.39 -12.68
N CYS A 3 -6.64 -3.42 -11.41
CA CYS A 3 -5.75 -3.66 -10.27
C CYS A 3 -5.72 -5.15 -9.87
N LEU A 4 -4.67 -5.55 -9.15
CA LEU A 4 -4.56 -6.89 -8.57
C LEU A 4 -5.37 -7.03 -7.29
N ALA A 5 -5.47 -5.95 -6.50
CA ALA A 5 -6.14 -5.96 -5.22
C ALA A 5 -6.83 -4.63 -4.91
N ARG A 6 -7.65 -4.63 -3.86
CA ARG A 6 -8.10 -3.43 -3.17
C ARG A 6 -7.63 -3.49 -1.72
N ALA A 7 -7.23 -2.36 -1.18
CA ALA A 7 -6.77 -2.27 0.20
C ALA A 7 -7.30 -1.01 0.88
N LEU A 8 -7.50 -1.09 2.20
CA LEU A 8 -7.66 0.08 3.04
C LEU A 8 -6.28 0.62 3.40
N VAL A 9 -5.97 1.84 2.95
CA VAL A 9 -4.67 2.49 3.14
C VAL A 9 -4.78 3.56 4.21
N ARG A 10 -3.95 3.46 5.24
CA ARG A 10 -3.79 4.44 6.32
C ARG A 10 -2.46 5.13 6.17
N TRP A 11 -2.51 6.37 5.71
CA TRP A 11 -1.34 7.25 5.65
C TRP A 11 -0.96 7.69 7.05
N LYS A 12 0.33 7.58 7.37
CA LYS A 12 0.86 8.10 8.62
C LYS A 12 0.82 9.63 8.62
N SER A 13 0.56 10.21 9.79
CA SER A 13 0.75 11.64 9.99
C SER A 13 2.24 12.00 9.89
N ALA A 14 2.56 13.29 9.79
CA ALA A 14 3.94 13.75 9.79
C ALA A 14 4.65 13.39 11.11
N GLU A 15 3.94 13.48 12.25
CA GLU A 15 4.41 13.14 13.59
C GLU A 15 4.72 11.65 13.73
N GLU A 16 3.99 10.78 13.03
CA GLU A 16 4.20 9.34 12.98
C GLU A 16 5.31 8.92 11.99
N GLY A 17 5.98 9.88 11.36
CA GLY A 17 7.04 9.67 10.37
C GLY A 17 6.56 9.54 8.92
N GLY A 18 5.31 9.91 8.66
CA GLY A 18 4.74 10.01 7.32
C GLY A 18 5.22 11.24 6.54
N ARG A 19 4.50 11.55 5.46
CA ARG A 19 4.84 12.66 4.58
C ARG A 19 4.47 13.99 5.23
N VAL A 20 5.41 14.95 5.25
CA VAL A 20 5.15 16.33 5.72
C VAL A 20 4.09 17.03 4.89
N SER A 21 4.02 16.73 3.58
CA SER A 21 2.98 17.24 2.68
C SER A 21 1.61 16.57 2.85
N GLY A 22 1.49 15.62 3.78
CA GLY A 22 0.31 14.77 3.95
C GLY A 22 0.20 13.67 2.89
N PRO A 23 -0.97 12.99 2.85
CA PRO A 23 -1.23 11.93 1.89
C PRO A 23 -1.09 12.41 0.43
N PRO A 24 -0.67 11.53 -0.49
CA PRO A 24 -0.63 11.85 -1.91
C PRO A 24 -1.99 12.32 -2.46
N THR A 25 -1.94 13.29 -3.37
CA THR A 25 -3.10 13.86 -4.07
C THR A 25 -3.11 13.54 -5.57
N ALA A 26 -2.04 12.94 -6.09
CA ALA A 26 -1.97 12.51 -7.47
C ALA A 26 -3.00 11.40 -7.76
N PRO A 27 -3.57 11.32 -8.98
CA PRO A 27 -4.55 10.30 -9.34
C PRO A 27 -4.03 8.86 -9.15
N VAL A 28 -2.73 8.67 -9.36
CA VAL A 28 -2.01 7.43 -9.06
C VAL A 28 -0.73 7.82 -8.34
N TYR A 29 -0.46 7.14 -7.23
CA TYR A 29 0.76 7.29 -6.44
C TYR A 29 1.63 6.04 -6.59
N ALA A 30 2.90 6.25 -6.94
CA ALA A 30 3.88 5.19 -7.10
C ALA A 30 4.91 5.23 -5.96
N ALA A 31 5.23 4.07 -5.40
CA ALA A 31 6.15 3.92 -4.27
C ALA A 31 6.81 2.53 -4.27
N THR A 32 7.53 2.21 -3.20
CA THR A 32 7.89 0.83 -2.88
C THR A 32 7.00 0.29 -1.78
N ALA A 33 6.84 -1.03 -1.72
CA ALA A 33 6.17 -1.70 -0.62
C ALA A 33 6.85 -3.01 -0.27
N VAL A 34 6.67 -3.43 0.99
CA VAL A 34 7.04 -4.75 1.50
C VAL A 34 5.80 -5.41 2.10
N PHE A 35 5.72 -6.73 2.03
CA PHE A 35 4.64 -7.49 2.66
C PHE A 35 4.98 -7.76 4.13
N VAL A 36 3.95 -7.97 4.94
CA VAL A 36 4.08 -8.39 6.33
C VAL A 36 3.54 -9.81 6.49
N GLU A 37 4.41 -10.74 6.85
CA GLU A 37 4.10 -12.15 7.07
C GLU A 37 4.47 -12.53 8.50
N GLY A 38 3.52 -13.07 9.28
CA GLY A 38 3.76 -13.44 10.68
C GLY A 38 4.23 -12.27 11.57
N GLY A 39 3.91 -11.02 11.20
CA GLY A 39 4.36 -9.81 11.89
C GLY A 39 5.77 -9.33 11.50
N GLN A 40 6.41 -9.97 10.51
CA GLN A 40 7.73 -9.59 10.02
C GLN A 40 7.65 -9.08 8.57
N ARG A 41 8.54 -8.14 8.22
CA ARG A 41 8.63 -7.63 6.84
C ARG A 41 9.33 -8.65 5.97
N THR A 42 8.81 -8.88 4.77
CA THR A 42 9.54 -9.61 3.74
C THR A 42 10.75 -8.80 3.26
N ALA A 43 11.76 -9.47 2.70
CA ALA A 43 12.94 -8.82 2.12
C ALA A 43 12.65 -8.18 0.75
N ASP A 44 11.55 -8.57 0.11
CA ASP A 44 11.20 -8.15 -1.24
C ASP A 44 10.54 -6.78 -1.25
N HIS A 45 11.26 -5.80 -1.78
CA HIS A 45 10.72 -4.49 -2.09
C HIS A 45 10.14 -4.50 -3.50
N LEU A 46 8.82 -4.35 -3.62
CA LEU A 46 8.14 -4.26 -4.91
C LEU A 46 7.65 -2.84 -5.17
N SER A 47 7.69 -2.41 -6.43
CA SER A 47 7.09 -1.14 -6.84
C SER A 47 5.58 -1.25 -6.86
N ILE A 48 4.92 -0.43 -6.04
CA ILE A 48 3.47 -0.41 -5.85
C ILE A 48 2.87 0.83 -6.52
N LEU A 49 1.67 0.66 -7.08
CA LEU A 49 0.82 1.72 -7.60
C LEU A 49 -0.47 1.74 -6.79
N LEU A 50 -0.81 2.93 -6.26
CA LEU A 50 -2.02 3.16 -5.49
C LEU A 50 -2.89 4.20 -6.21
N GLN A 51 -4.13 3.83 -6.51
CA GLN A 51 -5.15 4.77 -6.97
C GLN A 51 -6.20 4.94 -5.88
N ASP A 52 -6.36 6.17 -5.39
CA ASP A 52 -7.40 6.53 -4.42
C ASP A 52 -8.79 6.39 -5.06
N LEU A 53 -9.67 5.64 -4.41
CA LEU A 53 -11.06 5.41 -4.84
C LEU A 53 -12.06 6.14 -3.92
N GLY A 54 -11.58 6.88 -2.91
CA GLY A 54 -12.41 7.58 -1.93
C GLY A 54 -12.18 7.14 -0.49
N GLY A 55 -12.60 7.99 0.45
CA GLY A 55 -12.37 7.82 1.88
C GLY A 55 -13.44 7.01 2.61
N LEU A 56 -12.98 6.22 3.58
CA LEU A 56 -13.74 5.76 4.75
C LEU A 56 -13.22 6.53 5.98
N GLU A 57 -13.95 6.56 7.10
CA GLU A 57 -13.52 7.27 8.32
C GLU A 57 -12.10 6.86 8.78
N ASP A 58 -11.69 5.64 8.45
CA ASP A 58 -10.50 4.95 8.96
C ASP A 58 -9.38 4.79 7.92
N GLY A 59 -9.42 5.52 6.79
CA GLY A 59 -8.41 5.45 5.74
C GLY A 59 -8.99 5.62 4.35
N ARG A 60 -8.17 5.39 3.34
CA ARG A 60 -8.58 5.51 1.93
C ARG A 60 -8.73 4.14 1.31
N LEU A 61 -9.83 3.91 0.62
CA LEU A 61 -9.97 2.73 -0.20
C LEU A 61 -9.13 2.94 -1.46
N CYS A 62 -8.14 2.08 -1.69
CA CYS A 62 -7.27 2.19 -2.86
C CYS A 62 -7.36 0.94 -3.73
N ALA A 63 -7.34 1.14 -5.04
CA ALA A 63 -6.94 0.11 -5.98
C ALA A 63 -5.41 -0.05 -5.90
N VAL A 64 -4.95 -1.30 -5.80
CA VAL A 64 -3.55 -1.66 -5.61
C VAL A 64 -3.05 -2.50 -6.78
N ASP A 65 -1.93 -2.08 -7.33
CA ASP A 65 -1.25 -2.78 -8.41
C ASP A 65 0.26 -2.72 -8.21
N PHE A 66 1.00 -3.51 -9.00
CA PHE A 66 2.46 -3.60 -8.90
C PHE A 66 3.07 -3.59 -10.29
N LEU A 67 4.30 -3.06 -10.41
CA LEU A 67 5.03 -3.10 -11.68
C LEU A 67 5.40 -4.54 -12.09
N VAL A 68 5.71 -5.40 -11.13
CA VAL A 68 6.00 -6.83 -11.35
C VAL A 68 4.93 -7.66 -10.65
N ARG A 69 3.83 -7.91 -11.36
CA ARG A 69 2.59 -8.48 -10.81
C ARG A 69 2.77 -9.92 -10.34
N GLU A 70 3.59 -10.69 -11.04
CA GLU A 70 3.84 -12.11 -10.81
C GLU A 70 4.54 -12.35 -9.46
N LEU A 71 5.36 -11.39 -9.02
CA LEU A 71 6.02 -11.43 -7.71
C LEU A 71 5.09 -10.98 -6.59
N ALA A 72 4.15 -10.07 -6.86
CA ALA A 72 3.23 -9.57 -5.84
C ALA A 72 2.05 -10.51 -5.58
N ALA A 73 1.50 -11.13 -6.64
CA ALA A 73 0.26 -11.90 -6.57
C ALA A 73 0.24 -12.98 -5.48
N PRO A 74 1.30 -13.78 -5.26
CA PRO A 74 1.29 -14.81 -4.20
C PRO A 74 1.12 -14.26 -2.78
N HIS A 75 1.50 -13.01 -2.54
CA HIS A 75 1.45 -12.38 -1.21
C HIS A 75 0.18 -11.53 -0.99
N LEU A 76 -0.61 -11.28 -2.05
CA LEU A 76 -1.85 -10.51 -1.98
C LEU A 76 -3.00 -11.37 -1.44
N VAL A 77 -2.94 -11.68 -0.15
CA VAL A 77 -4.00 -12.41 0.56
C VAL A 77 -4.94 -11.45 1.28
N VAL A 78 -6.25 -11.72 1.25
CA VAL A 78 -7.25 -10.93 1.99
C VAL A 78 -6.91 -10.94 3.48
N GLY A 79 -6.91 -9.76 4.09
CA GLY A 79 -6.49 -9.54 5.47
C GLY A 79 -4.97 -9.34 5.63
N GLY A 80 -4.18 -9.66 4.61
CA GLY A 80 -2.75 -9.43 4.59
C GLY A 80 -2.39 -7.94 4.64
N GLU A 81 -1.23 -7.65 5.22
CA GLU A 81 -0.73 -6.29 5.38
C GLU A 81 0.48 -6.04 4.49
N LEU A 82 0.57 -4.81 3.99
CA LEU A 82 1.72 -4.30 3.28
C LEU A 82 2.06 -2.89 3.76
N LEU A 83 3.35 -2.59 3.79
CA LEU A 83 3.88 -1.30 4.23
C LEU A 83 4.31 -0.51 3.00
N VAL A 84 3.72 0.66 2.81
CA VAL A 84 4.08 1.57 1.72
C VAL A 84 5.26 2.42 2.17
N MET A 85 6.27 2.52 1.33
CA MET A 85 7.57 3.07 1.68
C MET A 85 8.04 4.17 0.73
N GLU A 86 8.73 5.16 1.29
CA GLU A 86 9.53 6.15 0.59
C GLU A 86 10.98 6.07 1.07
N GLY A 87 11.86 5.50 0.24
CA GLY A 87 13.18 5.09 0.69
C GLY A 87 13.07 4.13 1.88
N PRO A 88 13.74 4.37 3.02
CA PRO A 88 13.66 3.50 4.20
C PRO A 88 12.42 3.76 5.09
N LYS A 89 11.62 4.80 4.81
CA LYS A 89 10.53 5.23 5.69
C LYS A 89 9.22 4.55 5.30
N VAL A 90 8.51 4.03 6.30
CA VAL A 90 7.11 3.58 6.12
C VAL A 90 6.20 4.80 6.23
N VAL A 91 5.50 5.12 5.14
CA VAL A 91 4.62 6.29 5.04
C VAL A 91 3.14 5.93 5.11
N ALA A 92 2.78 4.66 4.90
CA ALA A 92 1.43 4.17 5.09
C ALA A 92 1.42 2.66 5.41
N THR A 93 0.34 2.21 6.02
CA THR A 93 -0.02 0.78 6.08
C THR A 93 -1.19 0.54 5.16
N ALA A 94 -1.24 -0.65 4.57
CA ALA A 94 -2.32 -1.06 3.69
C ALA A 94 -2.75 -2.47 4.07
N ARG A 95 -4.06 -2.65 4.29
CA ARG A 95 -4.66 -3.96 4.55
C ARG A 95 -5.46 -4.39 3.34
N VAL A 96 -5.13 -5.53 2.77
CA VAL A 96 -5.82 -6.10 1.59
C VAL A 96 -7.23 -6.53 2.01
N ILE A 97 -8.24 -6.10 1.25
CA ILE A 97 -9.64 -6.44 1.48
C ILE A 97 -10.26 -7.26 0.34
N GLU A 98 -9.68 -7.17 -0.86
CA GLU A 98 -10.05 -7.94 -2.06
C GLU A 98 -8.76 -8.22 -2.83
N ALA A 99 -8.59 -9.43 -3.35
CA ALA A 99 -7.47 -9.83 -4.21
C ALA A 99 -7.99 -10.70 -5.37
N ARG A 100 -7.27 -10.71 -6.49
CA ARG A 100 -7.67 -11.38 -7.74
C ARG A 100 -6.61 -12.33 -8.24
#